data_AF-A0A1V1UF03-F1
#
_entry.id   AF-A0A1V1UF03-F1
#
_cell.length_a   1.000
_cell.length_b   1.000
_cell.length_c   1.000
_cell.angle_alpha   90.00
_cell.angle_beta   90.00
_cell.angle_gamma   90.00
#
_symmetry.space_group_name_H-M   'P 1'
#
loop_
_entity.id
_entity.type
_entity.pdbx_description
1 polymer ?
#
loop_
_entity_poly.entity_id
_entity_poly.type
_entity_poly.pdbx_seq_one_letter_code
_entity_poly.pdbx_strand_id
1 'polypeptide(L)'
;MRKRLVPAFALALIAGGAQAQPGTCAPRDVVVDRLANAYGETRQSMGLGGQGAVMEVFASQTSGSWTITVTSPDGLTCLIASGQAFEAMADHLPKPGSDARARHSPSKMSLAPVTASNT
;
A
#
# COMPACT_ATOMS: atom_id res chain seq x y z
N MET A 1 -0.38 31.43 57.93
CA MET A 1 0.20 31.11 56.60
C MET A 1 -0.51 29.85 56.06
N ARG A 2 -1.56 29.99 55.24
CA ARG A 2 -2.35 28.85 54.73
C ARG A 2 -1.76 28.41 53.38
N LYS A 3 -1.01 27.31 53.38
CA LYS A 3 -0.48 26.68 52.15
C LYS A 3 -1.66 26.18 51.31
N ARG A 4 -1.89 26.79 50.15
CA ARG A 4 -2.86 26.32 49.15
C ARG A 4 -2.23 25.14 48.41
N LEU A 5 -2.82 23.95 48.56
CA LEU A 5 -2.47 22.77 47.78
C LEU A 5 -2.96 22.97 46.34
N VAL A 6 -2.05 22.87 45.37
CA VAL A 6 -2.36 22.90 43.94
C VAL A 6 -2.74 21.48 43.51
N PRO A 7 -3.92 21.25 42.90
CA PRO A 7 -4.29 19.93 42.41
C PRO A 7 -3.46 19.65 41.15
N ALA A 8 -2.71 18.55 41.17
CA ALA A 8 -2.04 18.03 39.99
C ALA A 8 -3.10 17.54 38.99
N PHE A 9 -3.26 18.26 37.88
CA PHE A 9 -4.13 17.89 36.78
C PHE A 9 -3.48 16.70 36.07
N ALA A 10 -3.94 15.48 36.37
CA ALA A 10 -3.48 14.27 35.71
C ALA A 10 -3.99 14.28 34.25
N LEU A 11 -3.06 14.43 33.30
CA LEU A 11 -3.34 14.38 31.87
C LEU A 11 -3.59 12.92 31.48
N ALA A 12 -4.87 12.53 31.36
CA ALA A 12 -5.25 11.21 30.87
C ALA A 12 -4.97 11.11 29.36
N LEU A 13 -3.94 10.33 29.00
CA LEU A 13 -3.65 9.96 27.62
C LEU A 13 -4.73 9.00 27.12
N ILE A 14 -5.67 9.50 26.32
CA ILE A 14 -6.65 8.68 25.63
C ILE A 14 -5.92 8.01 24.45
N ALA A 15 -5.47 6.77 24.63
CA ALA A 15 -4.93 5.97 23.54
C ALA A 15 -6.08 5.56 22.61
N GLY A 16 -6.41 6.43 21.65
CA GLY A 16 -7.32 6.10 20.57
C GLY A 16 -6.70 5.02 19.69
N GLY A 17 -7.20 3.78 19.78
CA GLY A 17 -6.85 2.73 18.82
C GLY A 17 -7.28 3.18 17.43
N ALA A 18 -6.35 3.18 16.47
CA ALA A 18 -6.67 3.45 15.07
C ALA A 18 -7.61 2.34 14.57
N GLN A 19 -8.92 2.62 14.53
CA GLN A 19 -9.88 1.74 13.88
C GLN A 19 -9.64 1.87 12.38
N ALA A 20 -9.08 0.81 11.78
CA ALA A 20 -9.08 0.66 10.33
C ALA A 20 -10.54 0.81 9.87
N GLN A 21 -10.81 1.78 9.00
CA GLN A 21 -12.16 1.98 8.48
C GLN A 21 -12.65 0.63 7.94
N PRO A 22 -13.83 0.14 8.35
CA PRO A 22 -14.35 -1.10 7.81
C PRO A 22 -14.39 -0.95 6.30
N GLY A 23 -13.56 -1.73 5.60
CA GLY A 23 -13.56 -1.73 4.15
C GLY A 23 -14.96 -2.06 3.66
N THR A 24 -15.34 -1.54 2.50
CA THR A 24 -16.58 -1.98 1.84
C THR A 24 -16.36 -3.42 1.38
N CYS A 25 -16.74 -4.38 2.22
CA CYS A 25 -16.52 -5.81 2.03
C CYS A 25 -17.84 -6.55 1.80
N ALA A 26 -17.80 -7.58 0.96
CA ALA A 26 -18.91 -8.50 0.72
C ALA A 26 -18.37 -9.85 0.21
N PRO A 27 -19.19 -10.91 0.08
CA PRO A 27 -18.81 -12.10 -0.67
C PRO A 27 -18.27 -11.75 -2.06
N ARG A 28 -17.26 -12.48 -2.50
CA ARG A 28 -16.53 -12.18 -3.74
C ARG A 28 -17.41 -12.08 -4.98
N ASP A 29 -18.35 -13.00 -5.14
CA ASP A 29 -19.31 -13.03 -6.24
C ASP A 29 -20.13 -11.74 -6.29
N VAL A 30 -20.65 -11.29 -5.15
CA VAL A 30 -21.40 -10.02 -5.03
C VAL A 30 -20.56 -8.82 -5.46
N VAL A 31 -19.28 -8.76 -5.05
CA VAL A 31 -18.38 -7.67 -5.44
C VAL A 31 -18.11 -7.71 -6.95
N VAL A 32 -17.69 -8.86 -7.48
CA VAL A 32 -17.33 -9.01 -8.89
C VAL A 32 -18.53 -8.75 -9.80
N ASP A 33 -19.71 -9.27 -9.44
CA ASP A 33 -20.94 -9.05 -10.19
C ASP A 33 -21.32 -7.56 -10.21
N ARG A 34 -21.14 -6.85 -9.09
CA ARG A 34 -21.40 -5.41 -9.05
C ARG A 34 -20.41 -4.64 -9.92
N LEU A 35 -19.11 -4.95 -9.85
CA LEU A 35 -18.09 -4.30 -10.66
C LEU A 35 -18.35 -4.52 -12.16
N ALA A 36 -18.69 -5.74 -12.55
CA ALA A 36 -19.02 -6.09 -13.93
C ALA A 36 -20.29 -5.37 -14.41
N ASN A 37 -21.40 -5.48 -13.66
CA ASN A 37 -22.71 -5.05 -14.16
C ASN A 37 -22.98 -3.56 -13.95
N ALA A 38 -22.52 -2.96 -12.85
CA ALA A 38 -22.80 -1.55 -12.55
C ALA A 38 -21.74 -0.60 -13.09
N TYR A 39 -20.48 -1.05 -13.18
CA TYR A 39 -19.35 -0.20 -13.58
C TYR A 39 -18.74 -0.61 -14.93
N GLY A 40 -19.11 -1.78 -15.47
CA GLY A 40 -18.52 -2.31 -16.69
C GLY A 40 -17.04 -2.67 -16.51
N GLU A 41 -16.61 -2.92 -15.27
CA GLU A 41 -15.22 -3.22 -14.96
C GLU A 41 -14.94 -4.71 -15.16
N THR A 42 -13.83 -5.01 -15.83
CA THR A 42 -13.31 -6.37 -16.01
C THR A 42 -11.95 -6.49 -15.35
N ARG A 43 -11.57 -7.71 -14.96
CA ARG A 43 -10.29 -7.95 -14.29
C ARG A 43 -9.13 -7.66 -15.23
N GLN A 44 -8.19 -6.83 -14.77
CA GLN A 44 -6.98 -6.44 -15.50
C GLN A 44 -5.74 -7.15 -14.98
N SER A 45 -5.67 -7.40 -13.67
CA SER A 45 -4.54 -8.10 -13.06
C SER A 45 -4.97 -8.83 -11.79
N MET A 46 -4.17 -9.82 -11.39
CA MET A 46 -4.32 -10.56 -10.14
C MET A 46 -2.95 -10.96 -9.57
N GLY A 47 -2.88 -11.06 -8.24
CA GLY A 47 -1.72 -11.55 -7.53
C GLY A 47 -2.09 -12.13 -6.17
N LEU A 48 -1.17 -12.88 -5.58
CA LEU A 48 -1.30 -13.33 -4.19
C LEU A 48 -0.62 -12.31 -3.27
N GLY A 49 -1.38 -11.82 -2.29
CA GLY A 49 -0.86 -11.11 -1.14
C GLY A 49 -0.43 -12.08 -0.04
N GLY A 50 -0.06 -11.51 1.11
CA GLY A 50 0.24 -12.29 2.30
C GLY A 50 -0.96 -13.13 2.76
N GLN A 51 -0.69 -14.23 3.47
CA GLN A 51 -1.72 -15.09 4.08
C GLN A 51 -2.71 -15.70 3.06
N GLY A 52 -2.29 -15.85 1.79
CA GLY A 52 -3.11 -16.44 0.74
C GLY A 52 -4.24 -15.53 0.23
N ALA A 53 -4.22 -14.24 0.60
CA ALA A 53 -5.18 -13.29 0.07
C ALA A 53 -4.95 -13.07 -1.43
N VAL A 54 -6.02 -12.88 -2.21
CA VAL A 54 -5.98 -12.57 -3.63
C VAL A 54 -6.19 -11.07 -3.81
N MET A 55 -5.25 -10.38 -4.43
CA MET A 55 -5.35 -8.96 -4.78
C MET A 55 -5.61 -8.82 -6.27
N GLU A 56 -6.54 -7.95 -6.63
CA GLU A 56 -6.95 -7.79 -8.03
C GLU A 56 -7.23 -6.34 -8.37
N VAL A 57 -7.00 -6.00 -9.63
CA VAL A 57 -7.39 -4.73 -10.23
C VAL A 57 -8.46 -5.00 -11.28
N PHE A 58 -9.56 -4.28 -11.20
CA PHE A 58 -10.65 -4.26 -12.17
C PHE A 58 -10.73 -2.88 -12.80
N ALA A 59 -11.03 -2.81 -14.10
CA ALA A 59 -11.17 -1.54 -14.79
C ALA A 59 -12.11 -1.64 -15.99
N SER A 60 -12.71 -0.51 -16.35
CA SER A 60 -13.51 -0.33 -17.55
C SER A 60 -12.81 0.67 -18.47
N GLN A 61 -12.45 0.23 -19.67
CA GLN A 61 -11.91 1.15 -20.69
C GLN A 61 -13.00 2.11 -21.22
N THR A 62 -14.28 1.72 -21.12
CA THR A 62 -15.40 2.51 -21.61
C THR A 62 -15.75 3.65 -20.66
N SER A 63 -15.87 3.37 -19.35
CA SER A 63 -16.19 4.40 -18.36
C SER A 63 -14.96 5.09 -17.78
N GLY A 64 -13.78 4.47 -17.91
CA GLY A 64 -12.54 4.91 -17.28
C GLY A 64 -12.42 4.54 -15.80
N SER A 65 -13.43 3.89 -15.22
CA SER A 65 -13.43 3.52 -13.81
C SER A 65 -12.47 2.37 -13.50
N TRP A 66 -11.99 2.32 -12.26
CA TRP A 66 -11.23 1.19 -11.75
C TRP A 66 -11.46 0.96 -10.27
N THR A 67 -11.23 -0.29 -9.85
CA THR A 67 -11.32 -0.76 -8.48
C THR A 67 -10.20 -1.74 -8.17
N ILE A 68 -9.59 -1.61 -6.98
CA ILE A 68 -8.66 -2.59 -6.42
C ILE A 68 -9.37 -3.31 -5.27
N THR A 69 -9.29 -4.63 -5.29
CA THR A 69 -9.86 -5.48 -4.26
C THR A 69 -8.81 -6.38 -3.61
N VAL A 70 -9.08 -6.80 -2.37
CA VAL A 70 -8.40 -7.89 -1.68
C VAL A 70 -9.45 -8.91 -1.24
N THR A 71 -9.21 -10.18 -1.53
CA THR A 71 -10.05 -11.31 -1.12
C THR A 71 -9.29 -12.21 -0.17
N SER A 72 -9.80 -12.43 1.04
CA SER A 72 -9.23 -13.40 1.97
C SER A 72 -9.63 -14.84 1.60
N PRO A 73 -8.90 -15.86 2.10
CA PRO A 73 -9.21 -17.27 1.83
C PRO A 73 -10.61 -17.73 2.28
N ASP A 74 -11.25 -16.99 3.19
CA ASP A 74 -12.64 -17.20 3.62
C ASP A 74 -13.69 -16.68 2.62
N GLY A 75 -13.26 -16.07 1.51
CA GLY A 75 -14.12 -15.62 0.42
C GLY A 75 -14.67 -14.20 0.57
N LEU A 76 -14.31 -13.47 1.63
CA LEU A 76 -14.64 -12.06 1.77
C LEU A 76 -13.74 -11.20 0.88
N THR A 77 -14.35 -10.35 0.05
CA THR A 77 -13.66 -9.39 -0.81
C THR A 77 -13.94 -7.98 -0.32
N CYS A 78 -12.88 -7.23 -0.06
CA CYS A 78 -12.92 -5.82 0.33
C CYS A 78 -12.41 -4.92 -0.79
N LEU A 79 -13.11 -3.82 -1.04
CA LEU A 79 -12.58 -2.72 -1.84
C LEU A 79 -11.56 -1.96 -1.01
N ILE A 80 -10.37 -1.77 -1.57
CA ILE A 80 -9.27 -1.05 -0.90
C ILE A 80 -8.89 0.26 -1.61
N ALA A 81 -9.22 0.38 -2.90
CA ALA A 81 -9.13 1.64 -3.64
C ALA A 81 -10.08 1.61 -4.86
N SER A 82 -10.51 2.77 -5.32
CA SER A 82 -11.30 2.93 -6.54
C SER A 82 -11.12 4.33 -7.12
N GLY A 83 -11.33 4.50 -8.42
CA GLY A 83 -11.17 5.79 -9.06
C GLY A 83 -11.58 5.81 -10.53
N GLN A 84 -10.97 6.74 -11.25
CA GLN A 84 -11.16 7.00 -12.69
C GLN A 84 -9.81 7.10 -13.38
N ALA A 85 -9.84 7.21 -14.71
CA ALA A 85 -8.67 7.34 -15.58
C ALA A 85 -7.68 6.16 -15.41
N PHE A 86 -8.18 4.94 -15.52
CA PHE A 86 -7.31 3.75 -15.55
C PHE A 86 -6.41 3.72 -16.79
N GLU A 87 -5.14 3.39 -16.59
CA GLU A 87 -4.18 3.15 -17.66
C GLU A 87 -3.48 1.82 -17.42
N ALA A 88 -3.57 0.92 -18.42
CA ALA A 88 -2.82 -0.33 -18.39
C ALA A 88 -1.40 -0.06 -18.87
N MET A 89 -0.42 -0.23 -17.98
CA MET A 89 1.00 -0.11 -18.34
C MET A 89 1.62 -1.49 -18.48
N ALA A 90 2.28 -1.73 -19.62
CA ALA A 90 3.08 -2.94 -19.87
C ALA A 90 4.60 -2.68 -19.77
N ASP A 91 4.98 -1.45 -19.42
CA ASP A 91 6.38 -1.07 -19.32
C ASP A 91 7.03 -1.72 -18.10
N HIS A 92 8.18 -2.35 -18.33
CA HIS A 92 8.99 -2.88 -17.26
C HIS A 92 9.72 -1.76 -16.55
N LEU A 93 9.75 -1.82 -15.21
CA LEU A 93 10.61 -0.94 -14.43
C LEU A 93 12.06 -1.08 -14.92
N PRO A 94 12.81 0.04 -15.02
CA PRO A 94 14.22 -0.02 -15.34
C PRO A 94 14.97 -0.96 -14.39
N LYS A 95 16.02 -1.60 -14.90
CA LYS A 95 16.85 -2.47 -14.05
C LYS A 95 17.51 -1.61 -12.97
N PRO A 96 17.55 -2.05 -11.70
CA PRO A 96 18.31 -1.35 -10.69
C PRO A 96 19.74 -1.05 -11.17
N GLY A 97 20.09 0.24 -11.26
CA GLY A 97 21.39 0.70 -11.76
C GLY A 97 21.46 1.10 -13.25
N SER A 98 20.37 0.97 -14.03
CA SER A 98 20.32 1.46 -15.42
C SER A 98 20.01 2.95 -15.54
N ASP A 99 19.74 3.63 -14.43
CA ASP A 99 19.23 4.99 -14.43
C ASP A 99 20.33 6.00 -14.08
N ALA A 100 20.20 7.22 -14.62
CA ALA A 100 21.18 8.33 -14.59
C ALA A 100 21.77 8.73 -13.21
N ARG A 101 21.32 8.14 -12.10
CA ARG A 101 21.93 8.26 -10.76
C ARG A 101 23.31 7.61 -10.67
N ALA A 102 23.68 6.69 -11.56
CA ALA A 102 25.05 6.17 -11.64
C ALA A 102 26.10 7.28 -11.88
N ARG A 103 25.72 8.43 -12.44
CA ARG A 103 26.62 9.60 -12.56
C ARG A 103 26.93 10.31 -11.23
N HIS A 104 26.22 9.98 -10.14
CA HIS A 104 26.39 10.60 -8.82
C HIS A 104 26.80 9.58 -7.74
N SER A 105 27.38 8.43 -8.11
CA SER A 105 27.91 7.48 -7.12
C SER A 105 29.14 8.07 -6.41
N PRO A 106 29.17 8.15 -5.06
CA PRO A 106 30.32 8.60 -4.29
C PRO A 106 31.48 7.57 -4.28
N SER A 107 31.36 6.44 -4.99
CA SER A 107 32.40 5.40 -5.08
C SER A 107 33.70 5.81 -5.80
N LYS A 108 33.85 7.07 -6.21
CA LYS A 108 35.18 7.65 -6.53
C LYS A 108 35.88 8.27 -5.32
N MET A 109 35.40 8.07 -4.10
CA MET A 109 36.19 8.30 -2.89
C MET A 109 36.98 7.02 -2.57
N SER A 110 38.18 6.94 -3.11
CA SER A 110 39.15 5.87 -2.88
C SER A 110 39.40 5.69 -1.37
N LEU A 111 38.85 4.64 -0.77
CA LEU A 111 39.34 4.13 0.51
C LEU A 111 40.71 3.50 0.26
N ALA A 112 41.77 4.22 0.61
CA ALA A 112 43.08 3.63 0.79
C ALA A 112 42.99 2.56 1.91
N PRO A 113 43.55 1.36 1.73
CA PRO A 113 43.50 0.32 2.75
C PRO A 113 44.32 0.77 3.96
N VAL A 114 43.71 0.71 5.15
CA VAL A 114 44.44 0.82 6.42
C VAL A 114 45.33 -0.42 6.53
N THR A 115 46.63 -0.25 6.30
CA THR A 115 47.62 -1.29 6.60
C THR A 115 47.70 -1.47 8.11
N ALA A 116 47.27 -2.64 8.61
CA ALA A 116 47.61 -3.07 9.96
C ALA A 116 49.10 -3.47 9.98
N SER A 117 49.94 -2.61 10.56
CA SER A 117 51.30 -3.01 10.96
C SER A 117 51.18 -3.93 12.17
N ASN A 118 51.49 -5.20 11.98
CA ASN A 118 51.89 -6.09 13.07
C ASN A 118 53.40 -6.31 12.94
N THR A 119 54.14 -5.62 13.82
CA THR A 119 55.43 -6.08 14.34
C THR A 119 55.42 -5.80 15.84
#